data_AF-A0A0N5A770-F1
#
_entry.id   AF-A0A0N5A770-F1
#
_cell.length_a   1.000
_cell.length_b   1.000
_cell.length_c   1.000
_cell.angle_alpha   90.00
_cell.angle_beta   90.00
_cell.angle_gamma   90.00
#
_symmetry.space_group_name_H-M   'P 1'
#
loop_
_entity.id
_entity.type
_entity.pdbx_description
1 polymer ?
#
loop_
_entity_poly.entity_id
_entity_poly.type
_entity_poly.pdbx_seq_one_letter_code
_entity_poly.pdbx_strand_id
1 'polypeptide(L)'
;MSALLFTTIGMIAILVSHNFYWTGPRIGGKENTSPKSFHALFGVLSYGLLVVQVLNPLLRCGPNERNRIYFNWIHRILGMTSFLLATGTITIAAKFFGKHFTDPKNAEIMLYVFYGIIVLCVLINEMSLRLKLRKTIMFITLIVLFVFSIVVCSYISALIITAP
;
A
#
# COMPACT_ATOMS: atom_id res chain seq x y z
N MET A 1 0.09 -13.16 3.26
CA MET A 1 -0.57 -14.00 2.23
C MET A 1 -1.83 -13.32 1.68
N SER A 2 -2.80 -12.92 2.52
CA SER A 2 -4.07 -12.32 2.08
C SER A 2 -3.90 -11.06 1.22
N ALA A 3 -2.98 -10.15 1.59
CA ALA A 3 -2.71 -8.94 0.78
C ALA A 3 -2.20 -9.26 -0.63
N LEU A 4 -1.35 -10.28 -0.79
CA LEU A 4 -0.85 -10.71 -2.11
C LEU A 4 -1.99 -11.25 -2.99
N LEU A 5 -2.91 -12.01 -2.40
CA LEU A 5 -4.06 -12.56 -3.13
C LEU A 5 -4.96 -11.44 -3.67
N PHE A 6 -5.42 -10.54 -2.80
CA PHE A 6 -6.33 -9.46 -3.22
C PHE A 6 -5.68 -8.48 -4.20
N THR A 7 -4.41 -8.12 -3.99
CA THR A 7 -3.68 -7.25 -4.93
C THR A 7 -3.43 -7.92 -6.27
N THR A 8 -3.17 -9.23 -6.30
CA THR A 8 -3.03 -9.98 -7.56
C THR A 8 -4.34 -10.01 -8.33
N ILE A 9 -5.46 -10.29 -7.65
CA ILE A 9 -6.79 -10.27 -8.29
C ILE A 9 -7.08 -8.87 -8.85
N GLY A 10 -6.83 -7.82 -8.07
CA GLY A 10 -6.98 -6.43 -8.52
C GLY A 10 -6.10 -6.09 -9.73
N MET A 11 -4.84 -6.53 -9.72
CA MET A 11 -3.94 -6.31 -10.85
C MET A 11 -4.37 -7.06 -12.12
N ILE A 12 -4.87 -8.29 -11.99
CA ILE A 12 -5.41 -9.02 -13.13
C ILE A 12 -6.66 -8.30 -13.66
N ALA A 13 -7.56 -7.86 -12.79
CA ALA A 13 -8.77 -7.16 -13.19
C ALA A 13 -8.48 -5.87 -13.97
N ILE A 14 -7.52 -5.06 -13.52
CA ILE A 14 -7.15 -3.80 -14.22
C ILE A 14 -6.40 -4.06 -15.53
N LEU A 15 -5.59 -5.13 -15.61
CA LEU A 15 -4.93 -5.50 -16.86
C LEU A 15 -5.96 -5.97 -17.90
N VAL A 16 -6.91 -6.80 -17.50
CA VAL A 16 -8.00 -7.28 -18.37
C VAL A 16 -8.86 -6.11 -18.83
N SER A 17 -9.25 -5.19 -17.95
CA SER A 17 -10.09 -4.04 -18.33
C SER A 17 -9.40 -3.08 -19.31
N HIS A 18 -8.07 -3.09 -19.35
CA HIS A 18 -7.26 -2.31 -20.29
C HIS A 18 -6.72 -3.13 -21.46
N ASN A 19 -7.21 -4.35 -21.72
CA ASN A 19 -6.73 -5.24 -22.77
C ASN A 19 -5.20 -5.41 -22.76
N PHE A 20 -4.60 -5.45 -21.56
CA PHE A 20 -3.16 -5.55 -21.33
C PHE A 20 -2.32 -4.41 -21.93
N TYR A 21 -2.94 -3.30 -22.33
CA TYR A 21 -2.20 -2.13 -22.81
C TYR A 21 -1.58 -1.33 -21.67
N TRP A 22 -0.27 -1.06 -21.78
CA TRP A 22 0.44 -0.20 -20.86
C TRP A 22 0.05 1.28 -21.03
N THR A 23 -0.45 1.90 -19.95
CA THR A 23 -0.86 3.31 -19.92
C THR A 23 0.09 4.23 -19.16
N GLY A 24 1.18 3.69 -18.60
CA GLY A 24 2.20 4.47 -17.87
C GLY A 24 3.29 5.06 -18.76
N PRO A 25 4.40 5.56 -18.17
CA PRO A 25 5.52 6.13 -18.93
C PRO A 25 6.19 5.06 -19.81
N ARG A 26 6.56 5.41 -21.04
CA ARG A 26 7.25 4.51 -21.96
C ARG A 26 8.73 4.86 -22.01
N ILE A 27 9.59 3.84 -21.92
CA ILE A 27 11.04 4.00 -22.12
C ILE A 27 11.27 4.44 -23.57
N GLY A 28 11.96 5.57 -23.78
CA GLY A 28 12.24 6.11 -25.11
C GLY A 28 11.03 6.74 -25.83
N GLY A 29 9.89 6.89 -25.15
CA GLY A 29 8.72 7.61 -25.66
C GLY A 29 8.67 9.07 -25.22
N LYS A 30 7.66 9.82 -25.69
CA LYS A 30 7.37 11.16 -25.16
C LYS A 30 7.06 11.06 -23.66
N GLU A 31 7.52 12.05 -22.90
CA GLU A 31 7.25 12.14 -21.46
C GLU A 31 5.73 12.14 -21.21
N ASN A 32 5.27 11.27 -20.31
CA ASN A 32 3.88 11.20 -19.88
C ASN A 32 3.81 11.38 -18.37
N THR A 33 3.65 12.64 -17.96
CA THR A 33 3.57 13.08 -16.56
C THR A 33 2.14 13.16 -16.04
N SER A 34 1.17 12.60 -16.77
CA SER A 34 -0.23 12.61 -16.32
C SER A 34 -0.42 11.81 -15.02
N PRO A 35 -1.39 12.18 -14.15
CA PRO A 35 -1.69 11.42 -12.95
C PRO A 35 -2.00 9.94 -13.24
N LYS A 36 -2.71 9.66 -14.34
CA LYS A 36 -3.01 8.29 -14.78
C LYS A 36 -1.74 7.47 -15.06
N SER A 37 -0.74 8.12 -15.67
CA SER A 37 0.55 7.50 -15.98
C SER A 37 1.31 7.11 -14.70
N PHE A 38 1.40 8.05 -13.74
CA PHE A 38 2.05 7.79 -12.45
C PHE A 38 1.28 6.78 -11.60
N HIS A 39 -0.06 6.78 -11.62
CA HIS A 39 -0.87 5.76 -10.95
C HIS A 39 -0.51 4.36 -11.45
N ALA A 40 -0.46 4.17 -12.78
CA ALA A 40 -0.10 2.89 -13.38
C ALA A 40 1.33 2.46 -13.01
N LEU A 41 2.30 3.40 -13.06
CA LEU A 41 3.68 3.13 -12.68
C LEU A 41 3.82 2.73 -11.21
N PHE A 42 3.25 3.51 -10.29
CA PHE A 42 3.36 3.24 -8.86
C PHE A 42 2.65 1.94 -8.49
N GLY A 43 1.50 1.66 -9.10
CA GLY A 43 0.76 0.42 -8.87
C GLY A 43 1.57 -0.81 -9.28
N VAL A 44 2.15 -0.81 -10.49
CA VAL A 44 2.96 -1.94 -10.98
C VAL A 44 4.23 -2.13 -10.15
N LEU A 45 4.92 -1.05 -9.78
CA LEU A 45 6.14 -1.13 -8.96
C LEU A 45 5.81 -1.60 -7.54
N SER A 46 4.73 -1.08 -6.94
CA SER A 46 4.26 -1.52 -5.63
C SER A 46 3.95 -3.02 -5.60
N TYR A 47 3.22 -3.51 -6.61
CA TYR A 47 2.89 -4.92 -6.76
C TYR A 47 4.13 -5.79 -6.98
N GLY A 48 5.04 -5.38 -7.88
CA GLY A 48 6.29 -6.10 -8.12
C GLY A 48 7.13 -6.23 -6.83
N LEU A 49 7.28 -5.14 -6.08
CA LEU A 49 7.97 -5.18 -4.79
C LEU A 49 7.24 -6.02 -3.74
N LEU A 50 5.90 -6.06 -3.74
CA LEU A 50 5.13 -6.95 -2.87
C LEU A 50 5.41 -8.43 -3.17
N VAL A 51 5.46 -8.81 -4.45
CA VAL A 51 5.82 -10.18 -4.86
C VAL A 51 7.24 -10.51 -4.39
N VAL A 52 8.21 -9.64 -4.66
CA VAL A 52 9.60 -9.83 -4.20
C VAL A 52 9.66 -9.92 -2.68
N GLN A 53 8.90 -9.09 -1.96
CA GLN A 53 8.85 -9.09 -0.50
C GLN A 53 8.31 -10.42 0.08
N VAL A 54 7.36 -11.06 -0.59
CA VAL A 54 6.81 -12.37 -0.19
C VAL A 54 7.77 -13.52 -0.52
N LEU A 55 8.54 -13.42 -1.62
CA LEU A 55 9.55 -14.41 -1.99
C LEU A 55 10.85 -14.27 -1.20
N ASN A 56 11.22 -13.05 -0.78
CA ASN A 56 12.46 -12.75 -0.08
C ASN A 56 12.72 -13.66 1.15
N PRO A 57 11.71 -14.00 2.00
CA PRO A 57 11.88 -14.98 3.08
C PRO A 57 12.42 -16.35 2.68
N LEU A 58 12.32 -16.77 1.41
CA LEU A 58 12.93 -18.01 0.93
C LEU A 58 14.46 -17.96 0.97
N LEU A 59 15.04 -16.75 0.95
CA LEU A 59 16.48 -16.50 1.05
C LEU A 59 16.90 -16.19 2.50
N ARG A 60 16.00 -16.38 3.48
CA ARG A 60 16.27 -16.05 4.88
C ARG A 60 17.32 -16.98 5.45
N CYS A 61 18.44 -16.40 5.88
CA CYS A 61 19.46 -17.12 6.64
C CYS A 61 19.01 -17.41 8.09
N GLY A 62 19.76 -18.29 8.76
CA GLY A 62 19.52 -18.66 10.16
C GLY A 62 19.49 -17.46 11.12
N PRO A 63 18.87 -17.59 12.31
CA PRO A 63 18.71 -16.50 13.26
C PRO A 63 20.02 -15.94 13.82
N ASN A 64 21.06 -16.74 13.89
CA ASN A 64 22.35 -16.35 14.45
C ASN A 64 23.41 -16.07 13.37
N GLU A 65 23.02 -16.11 12.09
CA GLU A 65 23.93 -15.89 10.98
C GLU A 65 24.29 -14.41 10.82
N ARG A 66 25.56 -14.09 10.55
CA ARG A 66 26.03 -12.71 10.33
C ARG A 66 25.25 -12.02 9.19
N ASN A 67 24.85 -12.79 8.18
CA ASN A 67 24.12 -12.29 7.01
C ASN A 67 22.66 -11.87 7.32
N ARG A 68 22.16 -12.17 8.53
CA ARG A 68 20.78 -11.85 8.95
C ARG A 68 20.50 -10.36 8.98
N ILE A 69 21.53 -9.55 9.24
CA ILE A 69 21.43 -8.08 9.23
C ILE A 69 21.08 -7.58 7.82
N TYR A 70 21.75 -8.07 6.79
CA TYR A 70 21.46 -7.70 5.40
C TYR A 70 20.07 -8.14 4.97
N PHE A 71 19.69 -9.38 5.30
CA PHE A 71 18.34 -9.88 5.04
C PHE A 71 17.26 -8.99 5.68
N ASN A 72 17.42 -8.63 6.96
CA ASN A 72 16.44 -7.81 7.68
C ASN A 72 16.32 -6.40 7.05
N TRP A 73 17.45 -5.79 6.63
CA TRP A 73 17.44 -4.50 5.95
C TRP A 73 16.76 -4.55 4.58
N ILE A 74 17.10 -5.56 3.76
CA ILE A 74 16.47 -5.77 2.46
C ILE A 74 14.97 -5.97 2.63
N HIS A 75 14.56 -6.86 3.53
CA HIS A 75 13.15 -7.11 3.82
C HIS A 75 12.42 -5.83 4.29
N ARG A 76 13.06 -5.00 5.11
CA ARG A 76 12.48 -3.74 5.59
C ARG A 76 12.32 -2.72 4.46
N ILE A 77 13.34 -2.55 3.62
CA ILE A 77 13.34 -1.60 2.52
C ILE A 77 12.29 -1.99 1.48
N LEU A 78 12.27 -3.25 1.04
CA LEU A 78 11.28 -3.76 0.10
C LEU A 78 9.85 -3.55 0.58
N GLY A 79 9.57 -3.90 1.85
CA GLY A 79 8.26 -3.70 2.46
C GLY A 79 7.87 -2.21 2.54
N MET A 80 8.77 -1.35 3.00
CA MET A 80 8.50 0.09 3.14
C MET A 80 8.27 0.75 1.79
N THR A 81 9.13 0.48 0.80
CA THR A 81 9.00 1.06 -0.54
C THR A 81 7.73 0.57 -1.23
N SER A 82 7.39 -0.73 -1.13
CA SER A 82 6.12 -1.26 -1.66
C SER A 82 4.91 -0.55 -1.05
N PHE A 83 4.91 -0.36 0.28
CA PHE A 83 3.86 0.33 1.00
C PHE A 83 3.72 1.80 0.58
N LEU A 84 4.82 2.55 0.50
CA LEU A 84 4.81 3.95 0.09
C LEU A 84 4.34 4.14 -1.36
N LEU A 85 4.71 3.22 -2.27
CA LEU A 85 4.20 3.24 -3.63
C LEU A 85 2.71 2.89 -3.69
N ALA A 86 2.23 1.97 -2.84
CA ALA A 86 0.81 1.64 -2.74
C ALA A 86 0.00 2.84 -2.26
N THR A 87 0.42 3.51 -1.19
CA THR A 87 -0.24 4.71 -0.68
C THR A 87 -0.21 5.85 -1.70
N GLY A 88 0.91 6.03 -2.41
CA GLY A 88 0.98 6.97 -3.53
C GLY A 88 -0.03 6.65 -4.64
N THR A 89 -0.13 5.38 -5.03
CA THR A 89 -1.07 4.89 -6.05
C THR A 89 -2.52 5.19 -5.68
N ILE A 90 -2.90 4.88 -4.43
CA ILE A 90 -4.25 5.11 -3.89
C ILE A 90 -4.55 6.61 -3.80
N THR A 91 -3.58 7.41 -3.36
CA THR A 91 -3.73 8.87 -3.25
C THR A 91 -3.96 9.51 -4.62
N ILE A 92 -3.21 9.08 -5.64
CA ILE A 92 -3.41 9.56 -7.01
C ILE A 92 -4.82 9.21 -7.49
N ALA A 93 -5.31 7.99 -7.19
CA ALA A 93 -6.66 7.59 -7.57
C ALA A 93 -7.72 8.48 -6.90
N ALA A 94 -7.67 8.66 -5.58
CA ALA A 94 -8.67 9.46 -4.87
C ALA A 94 -8.68 10.93 -5.30
N LYS A 95 -7.51 11.51 -5.56
CA LYS A 95 -7.38 12.93 -5.90
C LYS A 95 -7.71 13.24 -7.35
N PHE A 96 -7.29 12.40 -8.29
CA PHE A 96 -7.37 12.71 -9.71
C PHE A 96 -8.45 11.92 -10.45
N PHE A 97 -9.01 10.86 -9.86
CA PHE A 97 -10.04 10.04 -10.49
C PHE A 97 -11.42 10.29 -9.88
N GLY A 98 -11.72 11.55 -9.56
CA GLY A 98 -12.94 11.96 -8.85
C GLY A 98 -14.24 11.46 -9.48
N LYS A 99 -14.30 11.30 -10.81
CA LYS A 99 -15.49 10.73 -11.49
C LYS A 99 -15.90 9.33 -11.03
N HIS A 100 -15.02 8.60 -10.33
CA HIS A 100 -15.29 7.26 -9.80
C HIS A 100 -15.81 7.27 -8.35
N PHE A 101 -16.04 8.45 -7.78
CA PHE A 101 -16.53 8.61 -6.41
C PHE A 101 -17.74 9.53 -6.40
N THR A 102 -18.74 9.19 -5.61
CA THR A 102 -19.89 10.06 -5.33
C THR A 102 -19.45 11.37 -4.68
N ASP A 103 -18.49 11.28 -3.75
CA ASP A 103 -17.87 12.42 -3.09
C ASP A 103 -16.34 12.24 -3.07
N PRO A 104 -15.64 12.78 -4.08
CA PRO A 104 -14.18 12.66 -4.21
C PRO A 104 -13.42 13.31 -3.06
N LYS A 105 -13.95 14.42 -2.53
CA LYS A 105 -13.31 15.17 -1.45
C LYS A 105 -13.35 14.36 -0.16
N ASN A 106 -14.48 13.72 0.14
CA ASN A 106 -14.58 12.84 1.29
C ASN A 106 -13.72 11.58 1.15
N ALA A 107 -13.57 11.03 -0.06
CA ALA A 107 -12.64 9.93 -0.32
C ALA A 107 -11.18 10.34 0.00
N GLU A 108 -10.76 11.52 -0.46
CA GLU A 108 -9.42 12.07 -0.16
C GLU A 108 -9.22 12.32 1.35
N ILE A 109 -10.19 12.96 2.02
CA ILE A 109 -10.13 13.24 3.46
C ILE A 109 -10.01 11.94 4.26
N MET A 110 -10.83 10.93 3.97
CA MET A 110 -10.79 9.66 4.70
C MET A 110 -9.46 8.94 4.54
N LEU A 111 -8.85 8.99 3.36
CA LEU A 111 -7.52 8.42 3.16
C LEU A 111 -6.44 9.14 3.97
N TYR A 112 -6.46 10.47 4.03
CA TYR A 112 -5.48 11.20 4.85
C TYR A 112 -5.67 10.98 6.35
N VAL A 113 -6.93 10.90 6.83
CA VAL A 113 -7.22 10.50 8.22
C VAL A 113 -6.64 9.11 8.50
N PHE A 114 -6.85 8.15 7.59
CA PHE A 114 -6.31 6.81 7.72
C PHE A 114 -4.78 6.78 7.75
N TYR A 115 -4.11 7.55 6.89
CA TYR A 115 -2.66 7.68 6.90
C TYR A 115 -2.15 8.29 8.22
N GLY A 116 -2.85 9.29 8.77
CA GLY A 116 -2.56 9.84 10.08
C GLY A 116 -2.62 8.78 11.19
N ILE A 117 -3.64 7.92 11.16
CA ILE A 117 -3.78 6.80 12.11
C ILE A 117 -2.64 5.79 11.95
N ILE A 118 -2.26 5.46 10.71
CA ILE A 118 -1.13 4.56 10.43
C ILE A 118 0.16 5.14 11.02
N VAL A 119 0.47 6.40 10.74
CA VAL A 119 1.68 7.06 11.26
C VAL A 119 1.66 7.08 12.78
N LEU A 120 0.53 7.43 13.40
CA LEU A 120 0.38 7.43 14.86
C LEU A 120 0.63 6.02 15.44
N CYS A 121 0.07 4.97 14.85
CA CYS A 121 0.29 3.60 15.30
C CYS A 121 1.76 3.17 15.15
N VAL A 122 2.44 3.57 14.08
CA VAL A 122 3.87 3.31 13.88
C VAL A 122 4.71 4.03 14.95
N LEU A 123 4.41 5.31 15.24
CA LEU A 123 5.10 6.08 16.27
C LEU A 123 4.89 5.46 17.67
N ILE A 124 3.65 5.10 18.01
CA ILE A 124 3.34 4.43 19.29
C ILE A 124 4.08 3.10 19.40
N ASN A 125 4.16 2.32 18.32
CA ASN A 125 4.87 1.04 18.32
C ASN A 125 6.39 1.22 18.50
N GLU A 126 6.99 2.19 17.82
CA GLU A 126 8.42 2.52 17.97
C GLU A 126 8.72 3.02 19.39
N MET A 127 7.89 3.91 19.94
CA MET A 127 8.01 4.38 21.32
C MET A 127 7.85 3.23 22.32
N SER A 128 6.86 2.36 22.11
CA SER A 128 6.63 1.18 22.96
C SER A 128 7.83 0.23 22.95
N LEU A 129 8.49 0.06 21.81
CA LEU A 129 9.69 -0.76 21.70
C LEU A 129 10.86 -0.14 22.47
N ARG A 130 11.09 1.17 22.32
CA ARG A 130 12.20 1.90 22.99
C ARG A 130 12.03 1.98 24.50
N LEU A 131 10.81 2.22 24.95
CA LEU A 131 10.46 2.33 26.36
C LEU A 131 10.22 0.96 27.02
N LYS A 132 10.40 -0.15 26.27
CA LYS A 132 10.12 -1.53 26.71
C LYS A 132 8.72 -1.69 27.32
N LEU A 133 7.75 -0.93 26.80
CA LEU A 133 6.36 -1.01 27.23
C LEU A 133 5.77 -2.36 26.79
N ARG A 134 4.78 -2.85 27.54
CA ARG A 134 4.24 -4.21 27.40
C ARG A 134 3.71 -4.48 25.99
N LYS A 135 3.83 -5.75 25.56
CA LYS A 135 3.27 -6.32 24.31
C LYS A 135 1.80 -5.98 24.07
N THR A 136 1.05 -5.68 25.14
CA THR A 136 -0.34 -5.19 25.10
C THR A 136 -0.51 -3.96 24.19
N ILE A 137 0.42 -3.00 24.21
CA ILE A 137 0.31 -1.79 23.37
C ILE A 137 0.44 -2.14 21.89
N MET A 138 1.40 -3.02 21.53
CA MET A 138 1.56 -3.48 20.15
C MET A 138 0.31 -4.22 19.63
N PHE A 139 -0.37 -4.96 20.52
CA PHE A 139 -1.62 -5.64 20.17
C PHE A 139 -2.78 -4.65 19.98
N ILE A 140 -2.87 -3.63 20.84
CA ILE A 140 -3.87 -2.56 20.73
C ILE A 140 -3.70 -1.79 19.41
N THR A 141 -2.47 -1.37 19.06
CA THR A 141 -2.23 -0.65 17.80
C THR A 141 -2.58 -1.51 16.58
N LEU A 142 -2.34 -2.82 16.62
CA LEU A 142 -2.74 -3.74 15.56
C LEU A 142 -4.27 -3.83 15.42
N ILE A 143 -5.00 -3.92 16.54
CA ILE A 143 -6.48 -3.92 16.53
C ILE A 143 -7.01 -2.62 15.96
N VAL A 144 -6.47 -1.48 16.41
CA VAL A 144 -6.84 -0.15 15.91
C VAL A 144 -6.65 -0.09 14.40
N LEU A 145 -5.47 -0.47 13.89
CA LEU A 145 -5.21 -0.51 12.45
C LEU A 145 -6.21 -1.39 11.70
N PHE A 146 -6.52 -2.58 12.23
CA PHE A 146 -7.45 -3.51 11.60
C PHE A 146 -8.87 -2.92 11.51
N VAL A 147 -9.39 -2.39 12.63
CA VAL A 147 -10.74 -1.80 12.69
C VAL A 147 -10.85 -0.59 11.76
N PHE A 148 -9.89 0.34 11.83
CA PHE A 148 -9.91 1.51 10.95
C PHE A 148 -9.74 1.15 9.48
N SER A 149 -8.97 0.11 9.15
CA SER A 149 -8.87 -0.40 7.78
C SER A 149 -10.24 -0.85 7.27
N ILE A 150 -11.01 -1.60 8.07
CA ILE A 150 -12.36 -2.05 7.69
C ILE A 150 -13.29 -0.86 7.46
N VAL A 151 -13.29 0.11 8.38
CA VAL A 151 -14.13 1.32 8.29
C VAL A 151 -13.81 2.09 7.01
N VAL A 152 -12.53 2.38 6.77
CA VAL A 152 -12.08 3.16 5.60
C VAL A 152 -12.37 2.39 4.31
N CYS A 153 -12.05 1.10 4.23
CA CYS A 153 -12.35 0.28 3.05
C CYS A 153 -13.85 0.23 2.75
N SER A 154 -14.70 0.07 3.77
CA SER A 154 -16.16 0.03 3.60
C SER A 154 -16.69 1.38 3.12
N TYR A 155 -16.21 2.47 3.71
CA TYR A 155 -16.61 3.83 3.34
C TYR A 155 -16.20 4.18 1.90
N ILE A 156 -14.95 3.92 1.53
CA ILE A 156 -14.46 4.16 0.16
C ILE A 156 -15.21 3.30 -0.85
N SER A 157 -15.50 2.04 -0.51
CA SER A 157 -16.29 1.15 -1.38
C SER A 157 -17.70 1.68 -1.58
N ALA A 158 -18.35 2.19 -0.54
CA ALA A 158 -19.66 2.81 -0.65
C ALA A 158 -19.63 4.00 -1.61
N LEU A 159 -18.65 4.91 -1.47
CA LEU A 159 -18.50 6.07 -2.36
C LEU A 159 -18.30 5.69 -3.83
N ILE A 160 -17.63 4.57 -4.11
CA ILE A 160 -17.42 4.05 -5.46
C ILE A 160 -18.71 3.44 -6.01
N ILE A 161 -19.40 2.61 -5.22
CA ILE A 161 -20.62 1.89 -5.66
C ILE A 161 -21.78 2.84 -5.92
N THR A 162 -21.88 3.93 -5.15
CA THR A 162 -22.95 4.93 -5.33
C THR A 162 -22.61 6.02 -6.34
N ALA A 163 -21.44 5.95 -7.00
CA ALA A 163 -21.04 6.94 -7.98
C ALA A 163 -21.99 6.89 -9.21
N PRO A 164 -22.39 8.05 -9.75
CA PRO A 164 -23.33 8.14 -10.87
C PRO A 164 -22.74 7.70 -12.22
#